data_AF-A0A811NXP7-F1
#
_entry.id   AF-A0A811NXP7-F1
#
_cell.length_a   1.000
_cell.length_b   1.000
_cell.length_c   1.000
_cell.angle_alpha   90.00
_cell.angle_beta   90.00
_cell.angle_gamma   90.00
#
_symmetry.space_group_name_H-M   'P 1'
#
loop_
_entity.id
_entity.type
_entity.pdbx_description
1 polymer ?
#
loop_
_entity_poly.entity_id
_entity_poly.type
_entity_poly.pdbx_seq_one_letter_code
_entity_poly.pdbx_strand_id
1 'polypeptide(L)'
;MVGKRVTGGDGREEDGAKVGLPSLDLSLAFPKATPASIFPPSASDYYQFDDLLTSEERSIRKKVRGIVEKEIAPIMAAYWEKAEFPFHAIPKLASLGVAGGTIKGYGCPGLSITASAVTMAEMARVDASCSTFILVHSSLVMVTIALCGSEAQKQKYLPSLAQLTTVGCWALTEPNYGSDASSLRTTATKVLAISRIMVAWQPIGISMGAFDMCHRYLKERKQFGVPLAAFQLNQEKLVRMLGNIQSMLLVGWRLCKLYESGKMTPGHASLGKAWNSRMAREVVSLGRELLGGNGILADFLVAKAFCDLEPIYSYEGTYDINSLVTGREITGIASFKPAALAKARL
;
A
#
# COMPACT_ATOMS: atom_id res chain seq x y z
N MET A 1 -64.62 48.43 -12.73
CA MET A 1 -65.07 47.32 -11.86
C MET A 1 -64.24 46.09 -12.21
N VAL A 2 -63.34 45.72 -11.30
CA VAL A 2 -62.83 44.37 -10.97
C VAL A 2 -62.56 43.39 -12.12
N GLY A 3 -61.28 43.13 -12.38
CA GLY A 3 -60.82 41.94 -13.08
C GLY A 3 -60.96 40.67 -12.22
N LYS A 4 -61.19 39.53 -12.86
CA LYS A 4 -61.00 38.21 -12.24
C LYS A 4 -59.99 37.42 -13.05
N ARG A 5 -58.89 37.09 -12.37
CA ARG A 5 -57.80 36.24 -12.82
C ARG A 5 -58.31 34.83 -13.06
N VAL A 6 -57.85 34.25 -14.17
CA VAL A 6 -57.77 32.82 -14.38
C VAL A 6 -56.83 32.25 -13.30
N THR A 7 -57.35 31.36 -12.46
CA THR A 7 -56.56 30.58 -11.51
C THR A 7 -55.78 29.51 -12.29
N GLY A 8 -54.57 29.84 -12.71
CA GLY A 8 -53.56 28.83 -13.01
C GLY A 8 -53.12 28.20 -11.68
N GLY A 9 -53.39 26.91 -11.52
CA GLY A 9 -52.82 26.12 -10.43
C GLY A 9 -51.31 26.07 -10.61
N ASP A 10 -50.60 26.90 -9.86
CA ASP A 10 -49.15 26.88 -9.73
C ASP A 10 -48.79 25.67 -8.87
N GLY A 11 -48.59 24.52 -9.52
CA GLY A 11 -48.05 23.31 -8.91
C GLY A 11 -46.56 23.49 -8.61
N ARG A 12 -46.23 24.39 -7.68
CA ARG A 12 -44.92 24.37 -7.03
C ARG A 12 -44.96 23.27 -5.99
N GLU A 13 -44.46 22.09 -6.35
CA GLU A 13 -43.97 21.18 -5.33
C GLU A 13 -42.93 21.95 -4.53
N GLU A 14 -43.23 22.20 -3.26
CA GLU A 14 -42.26 22.68 -2.29
C GLU A 14 -41.13 21.66 -2.25
N ASP A 15 -39.98 22.00 -2.83
CA ASP A 15 -38.77 21.18 -2.88
C ASP A 15 -38.23 21.09 -1.43
N GLY A 16 -38.85 20.20 -0.65
CA GLY A 16 -38.54 19.98 0.76
C GLY A 16 -37.06 19.65 0.94
N ALA A 17 -36.51 20.03 2.10
CA ALA A 17 -35.09 19.84 2.39
C ALA A 17 -34.66 18.39 2.15
N LYS A 18 -33.81 18.16 1.14
CA LYS A 18 -33.31 16.83 0.71
C LYS A 18 -32.28 16.22 1.68
N VAL A 19 -32.22 16.72 2.92
CA VAL A 19 -31.29 16.28 3.97
C VAL A 19 -31.81 14.95 4.54
N GLY A 20 -30.95 13.92 4.57
CA GLY A 20 -31.29 12.58 5.05
C GLY A 20 -31.54 11.53 3.95
N LEU A 21 -31.44 11.91 2.67
CA LEU A 21 -31.44 10.97 1.55
C LEU A 21 -30.09 10.24 1.44
N PRO A 22 -30.06 9.02 0.87
CA PRO A 22 -28.81 8.33 0.56
C PRO A 22 -27.94 9.12 -0.43
N SER A 23 -26.63 8.84 -0.44
CA SER A 23 -25.73 9.40 -1.44
C SER A 23 -26.13 8.98 -2.85
N LEU A 24 -25.91 9.88 -3.81
CA LEU A 24 -26.16 9.60 -5.22
C LEU A 24 -25.17 8.54 -5.74
N ASP A 25 -25.67 7.59 -6.54
CA ASP A 25 -24.82 6.62 -7.22
C ASP A 25 -23.73 7.32 -8.05
N LEU A 26 -22.47 6.87 -7.95
CA LEU A 26 -21.34 7.49 -8.63
C LEU A 26 -21.48 7.54 -10.15
N SER A 27 -22.13 6.54 -10.76
CA SER A 27 -22.35 6.52 -12.21
C SER A 27 -23.27 7.66 -12.65
N LEU A 28 -24.19 8.09 -11.77
CA LEU A 28 -25.06 9.24 -11.99
C LEU A 28 -24.37 10.55 -11.60
N ALA A 29 -23.67 10.57 -10.47
CA ALA A 29 -22.98 11.76 -9.96
C ALA A 29 -21.81 12.19 -10.86
N PHE A 30 -21.09 11.24 -11.45
CA PHE A 30 -19.91 11.49 -12.26
C PHE A 30 -19.75 10.49 -13.42
N PRO A 31 -20.59 10.55 -14.47
CA PRO A 31 -20.56 9.60 -15.59
C PRO A 31 -19.31 9.71 -16.49
N LYS A 32 -18.40 10.64 -16.21
CA LYS A 32 -17.25 10.97 -17.06
C LYS A 32 -15.94 10.28 -16.65
N ALA A 33 -15.96 9.45 -15.62
CA ALA A 33 -14.82 8.62 -15.24
C ALA A 33 -15.29 7.39 -14.45
N THR A 34 -14.56 6.30 -14.59
CA THR A 34 -14.86 5.05 -13.88
C THR A 34 -14.25 5.06 -12.48
N PRO A 35 -15.01 4.72 -11.41
CA PRO A 35 -14.48 4.60 -10.05
C PRO A 35 -13.54 3.39 -9.91
N ALA A 36 -12.84 3.30 -8.79
CA ALA A 36 -11.88 2.23 -8.52
C ALA A 36 -12.53 0.87 -8.25
N SER A 37 -13.85 0.81 -8.02
CA SER A 37 -14.61 -0.44 -7.89
C SER A 37 -14.53 -1.33 -9.13
N ILE A 38 -14.35 -0.71 -10.31
CA ILE A 38 -13.84 -1.37 -11.51
C ILE A 38 -12.37 -0.94 -11.60
N PHE A 39 -11.44 -1.80 -11.20
CA PHE A 39 -10.05 -1.39 -11.01
C PHE A 39 -9.36 -1.03 -12.36
N PRO A 40 -8.48 0.00 -12.42
CA PRO A 40 -7.79 0.36 -13.65
C PRO A 40 -6.81 -0.72 -14.12
N PRO A 41 -6.65 -0.91 -15.45
CA PRO A 41 -5.64 -1.81 -15.99
C PRO A 41 -4.23 -1.33 -15.64
N SER A 42 -3.30 -2.28 -15.50
CA SER A 42 -1.90 -1.95 -15.21
C SER A 42 -1.23 -1.27 -16.40
N ALA A 43 -0.91 0.01 -16.23
CA ALA A 43 -0.18 0.85 -17.20
C ALA A 43 1.14 1.38 -16.62
N SER A 44 1.35 1.22 -15.32
CA SER A 44 2.54 1.62 -14.57
C SER A 44 3.78 0.75 -14.82
N ASP A 45 3.61 -0.45 -15.37
CA ASP A 45 4.71 -1.36 -15.72
C ASP A 45 5.32 -1.00 -17.08
N TYR A 46 6.13 0.06 -17.09
CA TYR A 46 6.64 0.65 -18.33
C TYR A 46 8.00 0.08 -18.77
N TYR A 47 8.85 -0.28 -17.81
CA TYR A 47 10.15 -0.93 -18.06
C TYR A 47 10.08 -2.46 -18.09
N GLN A 48 8.89 -3.02 -18.32
CA GLN A 48 8.69 -4.46 -18.54
C GLN A 48 9.22 -5.30 -17.37
N PHE A 49 8.78 -4.98 -16.16
CA PHE A 49 9.24 -5.61 -14.91
C PHE A 49 9.10 -7.14 -14.92
N ASP A 50 8.15 -7.67 -15.69
CA ASP A 50 7.97 -9.12 -15.90
C ASP A 50 9.24 -9.81 -16.45
N ASP A 51 10.12 -9.12 -17.17
CA ASP A 51 11.39 -9.65 -17.68
C ASP A 51 12.40 -9.95 -16.56
N LEU A 52 12.26 -9.28 -15.41
CA LEU A 52 13.10 -9.46 -14.23
C LEU A 52 12.59 -10.55 -13.27
N LEU A 53 11.45 -11.16 -13.60
CA LEU A 53 10.76 -12.15 -12.79
C LEU A 53 10.92 -13.56 -13.38
N THR A 54 10.90 -14.56 -12.52
CA THR A 54 10.73 -15.96 -12.94
C THR A 54 9.30 -16.22 -13.42
N SER A 55 9.06 -17.36 -14.08
CA SER A 55 7.71 -17.78 -14.48
C SER A 55 6.76 -17.93 -13.29
N GLU A 56 7.26 -18.45 -12.17
CA GLU A 56 6.50 -18.60 -10.92
C GLU A 56 6.17 -17.23 -10.30
N GLU A 57 7.13 -16.31 -10.27
CA GLU A 57 6.94 -14.94 -9.80
C GLU A 57 5.92 -14.17 -10.65
N ARG A 58 5.92 -14.35 -11.98
CA ARG A 58 4.89 -13.78 -12.86
C ARG A 58 3.52 -14.41 -12.62
N SER A 59 3.47 -15.72 -12.37
CA SER A 59 2.22 -16.44 -12.09
C SER A 59 1.57 -15.93 -10.81
N ILE A 60 2.34 -15.81 -9.72
CA ILE A 60 1.82 -15.30 -8.44
C ILE A 60 1.38 -13.84 -8.56
N ARG A 61 2.14 -13.01 -9.27
CA ARG A 61 1.77 -11.61 -9.57
C ARG A 61 0.37 -11.53 -10.18
N LYS A 62 0.14 -12.29 -11.26
CA LYS A 62 -1.15 -12.32 -11.98
C LYS A 62 -2.27 -12.88 -11.11
N LYS A 63 -2.00 -13.94 -10.34
CA LYS A 63 -2.98 -14.55 -9.42
C LYS A 63 -3.43 -13.56 -8.36
N VAL A 64 -2.49 -12.89 -7.69
CA VAL A 64 -2.78 -11.90 -6.64
C VAL A 64 -3.59 -10.76 -7.23
N ARG A 65 -3.10 -10.14 -8.33
CA ARG A 65 -3.80 -9.05 -9.02
C ARG A 65 -5.26 -9.39 -9.32
N GLY A 66 -5.50 -10.52 -10.00
CA GLY A 66 -6.85 -10.90 -10.42
C GLY A 66 -7.81 -11.10 -9.26
N ILE A 67 -7.34 -11.61 -8.11
CA ILE A 67 -8.17 -11.78 -6.92
C ILE A 67 -8.40 -10.45 -6.21
N VAL A 68 -7.38 -9.61 -6.02
CA VAL A 68 -7.57 -8.34 -5.29
C VAL A 68 -8.39 -7.34 -6.08
N GLU A 69 -8.23 -7.26 -7.40
CA GLU A 69 -9.07 -6.41 -8.26
C GLU A 69 -10.53 -6.88 -8.24
N LYS A 70 -10.78 -8.19 -8.19
CA LYS A 70 -12.12 -8.75 -8.24
C LYS A 70 -12.84 -8.70 -6.88
N GLU A 71 -12.14 -9.06 -5.81
CA GLU A 71 -12.77 -9.34 -4.51
C GLU A 71 -12.60 -8.18 -3.52
N ILE A 72 -11.59 -7.31 -3.69
CA ILE A 72 -11.29 -6.20 -2.76
C ILE A 72 -11.68 -4.84 -3.34
N ALA A 73 -11.32 -4.55 -4.60
CA ALA A 73 -11.60 -3.25 -5.20
C ALA A 73 -13.07 -2.80 -5.13
N PRO A 74 -14.08 -3.69 -5.33
CA PRO A 74 -15.49 -3.28 -5.26
C PRO A 74 -15.97 -2.87 -3.86
N ILE A 75 -15.29 -3.30 -2.79
CA ILE A 75 -15.73 -3.11 -1.40
C ILE A 75 -14.85 -2.14 -0.61
N MET A 76 -13.61 -1.90 -1.05
CA MET A 76 -12.59 -1.21 -0.24
C MET A 76 -12.98 0.20 0.20
N ALA A 77 -13.65 0.98 -0.65
CA ALA A 77 -14.00 2.37 -0.32
C ALA A 77 -14.96 2.44 0.86
N ALA A 78 -16.00 1.58 0.87
CA ALA A 78 -16.99 1.54 1.94
C ALA A 78 -16.40 1.08 3.28
N TYR A 79 -15.51 0.08 3.26
CA TYR A 79 -14.85 -0.42 4.47
C TYR A 79 -13.83 0.59 5.02
N TRP A 80 -13.08 1.23 4.13
CA TRP A 80 -12.09 2.25 4.51
C TRP A 80 -12.76 3.46 5.16
N GLU A 81 -13.86 3.96 4.58
CA GLU A 81 -14.64 5.08 5.12
C GLU A 81 -15.18 4.78 6.53
N LYS A 82 -15.65 3.54 6.76
CA LYS A 82 -16.19 3.12 8.06
C LYS A 82 -15.11 2.75 9.08
N ALA A 83 -13.83 2.70 8.67
CA ALA A 83 -12.75 2.11 9.44
C ALA A 83 -13.05 0.68 9.93
N GLU A 84 -13.75 -0.11 9.12
CA GLU A 84 -14.09 -1.52 9.38
C GLU A 84 -13.14 -2.46 8.61
N PHE A 85 -12.86 -3.65 9.15
CA PHE A 85 -12.10 -4.66 8.43
C PHE A 85 -13.03 -5.65 7.69
N PRO A 86 -12.80 -5.96 6.39
CA PRO A 86 -13.62 -6.88 5.63
C PRO A 86 -13.31 -8.34 5.98
N PHE A 87 -13.74 -8.82 7.15
CA PHE A 87 -13.46 -10.20 7.61
C PHE A 87 -13.91 -11.29 6.62
N HIS A 88 -14.99 -11.05 5.87
CA HIS A 88 -15.46 -11.96 4.82
C HIS A 88 -14.48 -12.13 3.65
N ALA A 89 -13.52 -11.22 3.48
CA ALA A 89 -12.47 -11.31 2.48
C ALA A 89 -11.29 -12.22 2.91
N ILE A 90 -11.16 -12.56 4.20
CA ILE A 90 -10.05 -13.39 4.70
C ILE A 90 -9.96 -14.74 3.95
N PRO A 91 -11.06 -15.50 3.74
CA PRO A 91 -10.98 -16.76 2.98
C PRO A 91 -10.50 -16.56 1.54
N LYS A 92 -10.81 -15.42 0.91
CA LYS A 92 -10.34 -15.07 -0.44
C LYS A 92 -8.85 -14.79 -0.43
N LEU A 93 -8.36 -14.04 0.56
CA LEU A 93 -6.93 -13.81 0.78
C LEU A 93 -6.19 -15.11 1.12
N ALA A 94 -6.81 -16.03 1.87
CA ALA A 94 -6.24 -17.35 2.18
C ALA A 94 -6.05 -18.19 0.92
N SER A 95 -7.02 -18.15 -0.02
CA SER A 95 -6.97 -18.90 -1.29
C SER A 95 -5.80 -18.51 -2.20
N LEU A 96 -5.19 -17.34 -1.96
CA LEU A 96 -3.96 -16.93 -2.63
C LEU A 96 -2.79 -17.85 -2.29
N GLY A 97 -2.77 -18.43 -1.09
CA GLY A 97 -1.66 -19.27 -0.62
C GLY A 97 -0.37 -18.48 -0.48
N VAL A 98 -0.46 -17.23 -0.01
CA VAL A 98 0.70 -16.31 0.12
C VAL A 98 1.09 -16.02 1.56
N ALA A 99 0.18 -16.28 2.52
CA ALA A 99 0.50 -16.16 3.94
C ALA A 99 1.58 -17.21 4.30
N GLY A 100 2.64 -16.75 4.95
CA GLY A 100 3.85 -17.52 5.21
C GLY A 100 4.99 -17.22 4.25
N GLY A 101 4.75 -16.51 3.15
CA GLY A 101 5.79 -15.97 2.27
C GLY A 101 6.89 -16.97 1.95
N THR A 102 8.11 -16.70 2.42
CA THR A 102 9.30 -17.51 2.14
C THR A 102 9.51 -18.70 3.08
N ILE A 103 8.63 -18.94 4.05
CA ILE A 103 8.77 -20.03 5.03
C ILE A 103 8.58 -21.36 4.30
N LYS A 104 9.57 -22.25 4.43
CA LYS A 104 9.55 -23.59 3.85
C LYS A 104 8.98 -24.60 4.85
N GLY A 105 8.05 -25.45 4.40
CA GLY A 105 7.39 -26.45 5.24
C GLY A 105 6.26 -25.87 6.10
N TYR A 106 5.78 -26.66 7.07
CA TYR A 106 4.74 -26.26 8.04
C TYR A 106 3.43 -25.72 7.41
N GLY A 107 3.08 -26.18 6.21
CA GLY A 107 1.91 -25.71 5.47
C GLY A 107 2.07 -24.31 4.84
N CYS A 108 3.26 -23.72 4.88
CA CYS A 108 3.59 -22.45 4.23
C CYS A 108 4.00 -22.64 2.76
N PRO A 109 3.86 -21.62 1.91
CA PRO A 109 4.04 -21.76 0.46
C PRO A 109 5.52 -21.83 0.01
N GLY A 110 6.48 -21.40 0.82
CA GLY A 110 7.90 -21.49 0.48
C GLY A 110 8.31 -20.65 -0.75
N LEU A 111 7.65 -19.50 -0.96
CA LEU A 111 7.90 -18.62 -2.09
C LEU A 111 9.33 -18.07 -2.11
N SER A 112 9.79 -17.61 -3.28
CA SER A 112 10.96 -16.74 -3.33
C SER A 112 10.69 -15.43 -2.58
N ILE A 113 11.74 -14.74 -2.12
CA ILE A 113 11.58 -13.41 -1.50
C ILE A 113 10.99 -12.43 -2.52
N THR A 114 11.36 -12.55 -3.80
CA THR A 114 10.84 -11.72 -4.88
C THR A 114 9.35 -11.98 -5.11
N ALA A 115 8.90 -13.25 -5.11
CA ALA A 115 7.49 -13.60 -5.20
C ALA A 115 6.67 -13.05 -4.01
N SER A 116 7.23 -13.14 -2.79
CA SER A 116 6.61 -12.56 -1.60
C SER A 116 6.50 -11.04 -1.69
N ALA A 117 7.54 -10.37 -2.20
CA ALA A 117 7.58 -8.93 -2.35
C ALA A 117 6.60 -8.41 -3.41
N VAL A 118 6.52 -9.10 -4.55
CA VAL A 118 5.57 -8.79 -5.62
C VAL A 118 4.13 -8.98 -5.14
N THR A 119 3.88 -9.97 -4.28
CA THR A 119 2.56 -10.14 -3.64
C THR A 119 2.18 -8.89 -2.83
N MET A 120 3.12 -8.34 -2.03
CA MET A 120 2.86 -7.12 -1.26
C MET A 120 2.55 -5.93 -2.17
N ALA A 121 3.28 -5.77 -3.27
CA ALA A 121 3.00 -4.69 -4.21
C ALA A 121 1.64 -4.87 -4.91
N GLU A 122 1.27 -6.06 -5.39
CA GLU A 122 -0.02 -6.25 -6.06
C GLU A 122 -1.21 -6.08 -5.10
N MET A 123 -1.08 -6.48 -3.83
CA MET A 123 -2.09 -6.18 -2.81
C MET A 123 -2.18 -4.68 -2.54
N ALA A 124 -1.04 -4.03 -2.27
CA ALA A 124 -0.98 -2.60 -1.94
C ALA A 124 -1.39 -1.71 -3.12
N ARG A 125 -1.30 -2.22 -4.36
CA ARG A 125 -1.80 -1.56 -5.57
C ARG A 125 -3.29 -1.29 -5.49
N VAL A 126 -4.05 -2.22 -4.90
CA VAL A 126 -5.51 -2.09 -4.74
C VAL A 126 -5.85 -1.52 -3.37
N ASP A 127 -5.36 -2.15 -2.30
CA ASP A 127 -5.72 -1.78 -0.92
C ASP A 127 -4.53 -1.99 0.05
N ALA A 128 -4.00 -0.87 0.55
CA ALA A 128 -2.86 -0.87 1.47
C ALA A 128 -3.19 -1.46 2.85
N SER A 129 -4.47 -1.44 3.27
CA SER A 129 -4.91 -2.03 4.54
C SER A 129 -4.81 -3.57 4.49
N CYS A 130 -5.28 -4.17 3.41
CA CYS A 130 -5.15 -5.60 3.12
C CYS A 130 -3.69 -6.03 2.95
N SER A 131 -2.87 -5.23 2.27
CA SER A 131 -1.42 -5.45 2.22
C SER A 131 -0.81 -5.43 3.62
N THR A 132 -1.12 -4.42 4.43
CA THR A 132 -0.57 -4.30 5.78
C THR A 132 -1.04 -5.45 6.68
N PHE A 133 -2.30 -5.89 6.55
CA PHE A 133 -2.83 -7.06 7.24
C PHE A 133 -2.00 -8.32 6.95
N ILE A 134 -1.77 -8.64 5.66
CA ILE A 134 -0.96 -9.80 5.27
C ILE A 134 0.50 -9.60 5.65
N LEU A 135 1.06 -8.39 5.53
CA LEU A 135 2.44 -8.09 5.90
C LEU A 135 2.67 -8.33 7.39
N VAL A 136 1.82 -7.80 8.27
CA VAL A 136 1.96 -8.00 9.72
C VAL A 136 1.78 -9.48 10.06
N HIS A 137 0.74 -10.10 9.52
CA HIS A 137 0.47 -11.51 9.76
C HIS A 137 1.63 -12.41 9.30
N SER A 138 2.09 -12.26 8.07
CA SER A 138 3.07 -13.15 7.46
C SER A 138 4.51 -12.74 7.78
N SER A 139 4.86 -11.50 7.47
CA SER A 139 6.24 -11.01 7.48
C SER A 139 6.73 -10.55 8.86
N LEU A 140 5.82 -10.41 9.83
CA LEU A 140 6.18 -10.19 11.24
C LEU A 140 5.86 -11.43 12.08
N VAL A 141 4.60 -11.86 12.17
CA VAL A 141 4.24 -12.96 13.09
C VAL A 141 4.80 -14.30 12.65
N MET A 142 4.44 -14.77 11.45
CA MET A 142 4.88 -16.09 10.99
C MET A 142 6.40 -16.16 10.84
N VAL A 143 7.03 -15.11 10.30
CA VAL A 143 8.50 -15.02 10.22
C VAL A 143 9.16 -15.06 11.61
N THR A 144 8.60 -14.37 12.62
CA THR A 144 9.13 -14.45 13.99
C THR A 144 9.04 -15.88 14.53
N ILE A 145 7.91 -16.57 14.34
CA ILE A 145 7.76 -17.97 14.78
C ILE A 145 8.74 -18.89 14.01
N ALA A 146 8.90 -18.70 12.71
CA ALA A 146 9.79 -19.51 11.89
C ALA A 146 11.26 -19.35 12.27
N LEU A 147 11.70 -18.13 12.59
CA LEU A 147 13.09 -17.82 12.93
C LEU A 147 13.43 -18.02 14.41
N CYS A 148 12.48 -17.75 15.31
CA CYS A 148 12.73 -17.68 16.75
C CYS A 148 11.95 -18.71 17.58
N GLY A 149 10.93 -19.35 17.01
CA GLY A 149 10.14 -20.36 17.70
C GLY A 149 10.83 -21.72 17.78
N SER A 150 10.44 -22.53 18.77
CA SER A 150 10.81 -23.95 18.85
C SER A 150 10.10 -24.76 17.76
N GLU A 151 10.60 -25.96 17.42
CA GLU A 151 9.93 -26.84 16.46
C GLU A 151 8.48 -27.16 16.86
N ALA A 152 8.23 -27.35 18.16
CA ALA A 152 6.87 -27.55 18.67
C ALA A 152 5.96 -26.32 18.40
N GLN A 153 6.47 -25.10 18.56
CA GLN A 153 5.71 -23.88 18.24
C GLN A 153 5.47 -23.75 16.73
N LYS A 154 6.47 -24.03 15.90
CA LYS A 154 6.33 -23.99 14.43
C LYS A 154 5.25 -24.94 13.95
N GLN A 155 5.31 -26.21 14.37
CA GLN A 155 4.31 -27.23 14.01
C GLN A 155 2.90 -26.88 14.52
N LYS A 156 2.81 -26.31 15.72
CA LYS A 156 1.52 -25.95 16.33
C LYS A 156 0.84 -24.77 15.63
N TYR A 157 1.58 -23.71 15.28
CA TYR A 157 0.98 -22.43 14.90
C TYR A 157 1.03 -22.13 13.40
N LEU A 158 2.17 -22.39 12.73
CA LEU A 158 2.37 -21.98 11.33
C LEU A 158 1.33 -22.56 10.35
N PRO A 159 0.89 -23.83 10.46
CA PRO A 159 -0.11 -24.36 9.53
C PRO A 159 -1.42 -23.58 9.54
N SER A 160 -1.93 -23.23 10.73
CA SER A 160 -3.19 -22.48 10.86
C SER A 160 -3.05 -21.02 10.41
N LEU A 161 -1.89 -20.41 10.65
CA LEU A 161 -1.58 -19.04 10.22
C LEU A 161 -1.48 -18.98 8.69
N ALA A 162 -0.81 -19.95 8.05
CA ALA A 162 -0.69 -20.02 6.59
C ALA A 162 -2.04 -20.15 5.88
N GLN A 163 -3.04 -20.72 6.54
CA GLN A 163 -4.42 -20.84 6.03
C GLN A 163 -5.32 -19.67 6.45
N LEU A 164 -4.80 -18.68 7.19
CA LEU A 164 -5.55 -17.58 7.81
C LEU A 164 -6.77 -18.03 8.63
N THR A 165 -6.76 -19.27 9.15
CA THR A 165 -7.79 -19.75 10.09
C THR A 165 -7.53 -19.24 11.51
N THR A 166 -6.29 -18.82 11.76
CA THR A 166 -5.91 -17.96 12.89
C THR A 166 -5.21 -16.73 12.35
N VAL A 167 -5.32 -15.61 13.08
CA VAL A 167 -4.66 -14.35 12.72
C VAL A 167 -3.75 -13.94 13.87
N GLY A 168 -2.50 -13.59 13.56
CA GLY A 168 -1.55 -13.04 14.52
C GLY A 168 -1.37 -11.53 14.40
N CYS A 169 -0.88 -10.91 15.48
CA CYS A 169 -0.37 -9.55 15.51
C CYS A 169 1.06 -9.51 16.08
N TRP A 170 1.79 -8.42 15.82
CA TRP A 170 3.16 -8.26 16.29
C TRP A 170 3.29 -6.98 17.12
N ALA A 171 3.39 -7.14 18.44
CA ALA A 171 3.42 -6.04 19.39
C ALA A 171 4.86 -5.71 19.79
N LEU A 172 5.35 -4.56 19.34
CA LEU A 172 6.67 -4.02 19.70
C LEU A 172 6.56 -2.59 20.23
N THR A 173 5.88 -1.71 19.48
CA THR A 173 5.73 -0.30 19.84
C THR A 173 4.93 -0.15 21.13
N GLU A 174 5.46 0.62 22.07
CA GLU A 174 4.80 1.02 23.33
C GLU A 174 4.54 2.54 23.33
N PRO A 175 3.62 3.07 24.15
CA PRO A 175 3.33 4.51 24.20
C PRO A 175 4.56 5.41 24.37
N ASN A 176 5.58 4.94 25.10
CA ASN A 176 6.82 5.68 25.35
C ASN A 176 7.99 5.28 24.42
N TYR A 177 7.82 4.23 23.61
CA TYR A 177 8.91 3.63 22.83
C TYR A 177 8.42 3.24 21.43
N GLY A 178 8.60 4.18 20.49
CA GLY A 178 8.42 3.94 19.05
C GLY A 178 9.76 3.80 18.34
N SER A 179 10.34 4.92 17.91
CA SER A 179 11.62 4.98 17.19
C SER A 179 12.81 4.41 17.98
N ASP A 180 12.78 4.51 19.32
CA ASP A 180 13.77 3.92 20.22
C ASP A 180 13.36 2.52 20.71
N ALA A 181 13.00 1.65 19.76
CA ALA A 181 12.59 0.28 20.08
C ALA A 181 13.69 -0.55 20.77
N SER A 182 14.97 -0.13 20.69
CA SER A 182 16.05 -0.79 21.44
C SER A 182 15.99 -0.56 22.95
N SER A 183 15.29 0.48 23.39
CA SER A 183 15.09 0.80 24.81
C SER A 183 13.86 0.11 25.42
N LEU A 184 13.18 -0.74 24.64
CA LEU A 184 12.10 -1.59 25.14
C LEU A 184 12.64 -2.58 26.18
N ARG A 185 11.80 -2.91 27.17
CA ARG A 185 12.10 -3.95 28.15
C ARG A 185 11.90 -5.37 27.56
N THR A 186 11.13 -5.48 26.48
CA THR A 186 10.87 -6.71 25.71
C THR A 186 11.61 -6.63 24.36
N THR A 187 12.44 -7.62 24.00
CA THR A 187 13.30 -7.53 22.80
C THR A 187 13.16 -8.73 21.86
N ALA A 188 13.18 -8.47 20.55
CA ALA A 188 13.35 -9.47 19.49
C ALA A 188 14.25 -8.88 18.38
N THR A 189 15.50 -9.33 18.28
CA THR A 189 16.49 -8.80 17.33
C THR A 189 16.47 -9.58 16.01
N LYS A 190 16.77 -8.90 14.89
CA LYS A 190 16.95 -9.43 13.50
C LYS A 190 15.69 -9.57 12.63
N VAL A 191 14.47 -9.64 13.18
CA VAL A 191 13.22 -9.77 12.40
C VAL A 191 12.99 -8.55 11.49
N LEU A 192 13.21 -7.34 12.01
CA LEU A 192 12.91 -6.07 11.32
C LEU A 192 13.70 -5.87 10.01
N ALA A 193 14.87 -6.49 9.85
CA ALA A 193 15.66 -6.31 8.62
C ALA A 193 14.99 -7.00 7.42
N ILE A 194 14.37 -8.16 7.64
CA ILE A 194 13.67 -8.93 6.60
C ILE A 194 12.31 -8.30 6.30
N SER A 195 11.57 -7.90 7.35
CA SER A 195 10.26 -7.26 7.18
C SER A 195 10.36 -5.95 6.39
N ARG A 196 11.43 -5.16 6.56
CA ARG A 196 11.68 -3.93 5.79
C ARG A 196 11.78 -4.15 4.28
N ILE A 197 12.24 -5.31 3.80
CA ILE A 197 12.17 -5.62 2.37
C ILE A 197 10.70 -5.63 1.95
N MET A 198 9.85 -6.38 2.66
CA MET A 198 8.43 -6.49 2.33
C MET A 198 7.72 -5.14 2.41
N VAL A 199 8.05 -4.33 3.42
CA VAL A 199 7.48 -2.99 3.60
C VAL A 199 7.89 -2.06 2.46
N ALA A 200 9.13 -2.15 1.96
CA ALA A 200 9.62 -1.33 0.84
C ALA A 200 8.83 -1.57 -0.45
N TRP A 201 8.08 -2.69 -0.56
CA TRP A 201 7.23 -3.00 -1.72
C TRP A 201 5.80 -2.48 -1.62
N GLN A 202 5.30 -2.10 -0.43
CA GLN A 202 3.97 -1.49 -0.34
C GLN A 202 3.90 -0.11 -1.02
N PRO A 203 4.86 0.83 -0.81
CA PRO A 203 4.88 2.10 -1.54
C PRO A 203 4.95 1.92 -3.06
N ILE A 204 5.61 0.86 -3.54
CA ILE A 204 5.67 0.51 -4.96
C ILE A 204 4.26 0.21 -5.47
N GLY A 205 3.57 -0.73 -4.81
CA GLY A 205 2.20 -1.10 -5.15
C GLY A 205 1.25 0.10 -5.17
N ILE A 206 1.21 0.85 -4.08
CA ILE A 206 0.37 2.05 -3.95
C ILE A 206 0.61 3.03 -5.10
N SER A 207 1.89 3.28 -5.42
CA SER A 207 2.28 4.19 -6.48
C SER A 207 1.85 3.69 -7.86
N MET A 208 1.99 2.38 -8.12
CA MET A 208 1.49 1.75 -9.35
C MET A 208 -0.02 1.93 -9.49
N GLY A 209 -0.79 1.70 -8.42
CA GLY A 209 -2.26 1.80 -8.43
C GLY A 209 -2.73 3.24 -8.63
N ALA A 210 -2.11 4.19 -7.92
CA ALA A 210 -2.36 5.61 -8.09
C ALA A 210 -2.07 6.07 -9.52
N PHE A 211 -0.97 5.62 -10.12
CA PHE A 211 -0.64 5.91 -11.52
C PHE A 211 -1.64 5.28 -12.49
N ASP A 212 -1.96 3.99 -12.34
CA ASP A 212 -2.91 3.28 -13.21
C ASP A 212 -4.26 4.02 -13.23
N MET A 213 -4.69 4.48 -12.05
CA MET A 213 -5.91 5.28 -11.89
C MET A 213 -5.80 6.65 -12.56
N CYS A 214 -4.71 7.39 -12.36
CA CYS A 214 -4.47 8.67 -13.01
C CYS A 214 -4.44 8.53 -14.54
N HIS A 215 -3.72 7.54 -15.05
CA HIS A 215 -3.61 7.27 -16.48
C HIS A 215 -4.99 7.01 -17.11
N ARG A 216 -5.82 6.16 -16.48
CA ARG A 216 -7.20 5.93 -16.94
C ARG A 216 -8.04 7.21 -16.85
N TYR A 217 -8.07 7.83 -15.67
CA TYR A 217 -8.92 8.98 -15.38
C TYR A 217 -8.64 10.15 -16.33
N LEU A 218 -7.37 10.46 -16.60
CA LEU A 218 -6.98 11.55 -17.49
C LEU A 218 -7.36 11.29 -18.96
N LYS A 219 -7.46 10.02 -19.37
CA LYS A 219 -7.93 9.64 -20.72
C LYS A 219 -9.45 9.70 -20.85
N GLU A 220 -10.18 9.36 -19.80
CA GLU A 220 -11.65 9.37 -19.76
C GLU A 220 -12.20 10.80 -19.58
N ARG A 221 -11.67 11.53 -18.61
CA ARG A 221 -12.18 12.84 -18.22
C ARG A 221 -11.78 13.91 -19.24
N LYS A 222 -12.77 14.64 -19.74
CA LYS A 222 -12.58 15.77 -20.68
C LYS A 222 -12.80 17.12 -20.00
N GLN A 223 -11.96 18.09 -20.31
CA GLN A 223 -12.12 19.53 -20.01
C GLN A 223 -11.65 20.34 -21.22
N PHE A 224 -12.25 21.51 -21.43
CA PHE A 224 -11.96 22.34 -22.61
C PHE A 224 -12.08 21.57 -23.94
N GLY A 225 -13.04 20.64 -24.02
CA GLY A 225 -13.31 19.83 -25.22
C GLY A 225 -12.36 18.65 -25.47
N VAL A 226 -11.26 18.52 -24.71
CA VAL A 226 -10.24 17.47 -24.92
C VAL A 226 -10.01 16.62 -23.66
N PRO A 227 -9.44 15.40 -23.77
CA PRO A 227 -9.02 14.63 -22.61
C PRO A 227 -8.03 15.39 -21.73
N LEU A 228 -8.09 15.20 -20.41
CA LEU A 228 -7.12 15.80 -19.49
C LEU A 228 -5.69 15.34 -19.79
N ALA A 229 -5.50 14.15 -20.38
CA ALA A 229 -4.20 13.67 -20.82
C ALA A 229 -3.58 14.46 -21.98
N ALA A 230 -4.31 15.41 -22.60
CA ALA A 230 -3.80 16.23 -23.70
C ALA A 230 -3.01 17.48 -23.23
N PHE A 231 -3.11 17.85 -21.95
CA PHE A 231 -2.46 19.06 -21.43
C PHE A 231 -1.02 18.76 -20.98
N GLN A 232 -0.08 19.62 -21.37
CA GLN A 232 1.36 19.47 -21.07
C GLN A 232 1.64 19.27 -19.57
N LEU A 233 1.01 20.06 -18.70
CA LEU A 233 1.21 19.96 -17.25
C LEU A 233 0.69 18.64 -16.67
N ASN A 234 -0.37 18.07 -17.24
CA ASN A 234 -0.89 16.78 -16.80
C ASN A 234 0.04 15.64 -17.28
N GLN A 235 0.59 15.75 -18.49
CA GLN A 235 1.57 14.80 -18.99
C GLN A 235 2.87 14.83 -18.18
N GLU A 236 3.41 16.02 -17.85
CA GLU A 236 4.61 16.17 -17.02
C GLU A 236 4.47 15.41 -15.70
N LYS A 237 3.37 15.66 -14.97
CA LYS A 237 3.12 14.99 -13.68
C LYS A 237 2.99 13.47 -13.86
N LEU A 238 2.30 13.03 -14.91
CA LEU A 238 2.13 11.61 -15.19
C LEU A 238 3.49 10.94 -15.47
N VAL A 239 4.36 11.53 -16.29
CA VAL A 239 5.68 10.94 -16.58
C VAL A 239 6.63 11.00 -15.38
N ARG A 240 6.52 12.02 -14.52
CA ARG A 240 7.27 12.08 -13.26
C ARG A 240 6.83 11.01 -12.27
N MET A 241 5.52 10.79 -12.13
CA MET A 241 5.00 9.64 -11.37
C MET A 241 5.57 8.32 -11.94
N LEU A 242 5.55 8.17 -13.27
CA LEU A 242 6.02 6.94 -13.92
C LEU A 242 7.50 6.67 -13.68
N GLY A 243 8.36 7.67 -13.81
CA GLY A 243 9.80 7.57 -13.55
C GLY A 243 10.11 7.22 -12.10
N ASN A 244 9.37 7.80 -11.15
CA ASN A 244 9.46 7.44 -9.74
C ASN A 244 9.06 5.97 -9.50
N ILE A 245 8.02 5.47 -10.17
CA ILE A 245 7.60 4.06 -10.05
C ILE A 245 8.67 3.12 -10.61
N GLN A 246 9.23 3.41 -11.78
CA GLN A 246 10.24 2.53 -12.39
C GLN A 246 11.48 2.42 -11.51
N SER A 247 11.91 3.54 -10.93
CA SER A 247 13.06 3.57 -10.03
C SER A 247 12.78 2.84 -8.71
N MET A 248 11.60 3.00 -8.11
CA MET A 248 11.19 2.23 -6.92
C MET A 248 11.12 0.72 -7.17
N LEU A 249 10.60 0.29 -8.33
CA LEU A 249 10.56 -1.12 -8.73
C LEU A 249 11.97 -1.71 -8.80
N LEU A 250 12.90 -1.04 -9.47
CA LEU A 250 14.28 -1.52 -9.63
C LEU A 250 15.04 -1.55 -8.30
N VAL A 251 14.84 -0.54 -7.44
CA VAL A 251 15.38 -0.54 -6.06
C VAL A 251 14.83 -1.71 -5.26
N GLY A 252 13.50 -1.90 -5.26
CA GLY A 252 12.84 -3.01 -4.56
C GLY A 252 13.32 -4.38 -5.05
N TRP A 253 13.42 -4.56 -6.37
CA TRP A 253 13.95 -5.77 -6.99
C TRP A 253 15.41 -6.03 -6.59
N ARG A 254 16.26 -4.99 -6.62
CA ARG A 254 17.66 -5.15 -6.24
C ARG A 254 17.81 -5.57 -4.77
N LEU A 255 16.97 -5.06 -3.87
CA LEU A 255 16.95 -5.50 -2.48
C LEU A 255 16.64 -7.00 -2.35
N CYS A 256 15.64 -7.49 -3.08
CA CYS A 256 15.34 -8.92 -3.13
C CYS A 256 16.55 -9.74 -3.59
N LYS A 257 17.26 -9.30 -4.64
CA LYS A 257 18.46 -10.01 -5.13
C LYS A 257 19.66 -9.93 -4.18
N LEU A 258 19.82 -8.84 -3.45
CA LEU A 258 20.81 -8.74 -2.39
C LEU A 258 20.51 -9.70 -1.23
N TYR A 259 19.22 -9.86 -0.88
CA TYR A 259 18.80 -10.81 0.15
C TYR A 259 19.03 -12.26 -0.31
N GLU A 260 18.58 -12.61 -1.52
CA GLU A 260 18.76 -13.96 -2.10
C GLU A 260 20.23 -14.37 -2.17
N SER A 261 21.13 -13.42 -2.48
CA SER A 261 22.57 -13.68 -2.54
C SER A 261 23.29 -13.62 -1.19
N GLY A 262 22.57 -13.38 -0.08
CA GLY A 262 23.14 -13.28 1.27
C GLY A 262 24.01 -12.04 1.52
N LYS A 263 23.95 -11.04 0.63
CA LYS A 263 24.78 -9.82 0.66
C LYS A 263 24.04 -8.60 1.21
N MET A 264 22.77 -8.75 1.58
CA MET A 264 21.99 -7.65 2.12
C MET A 264 22.46 -7.28 3.53
N THR A 265 22.62 -5.99 3.76
CA THR A 265 22.92 -5.41 5.07
C THR A 265 21.65 -4.75 5.62
N PRO A 266 21.57 -4.49 6.93
CA PRO A 266 20.48 -3.69 7.48
C PRO A 266 20.38 -2.29 6.86
N GLY A 267 21.51 -1.66 6.51
CA GLY A 267 21.55 -0.37 5.81
C GLY A 267 20.92 -0.44 4.42
N HIS A 268 21.17 -1.50 3.64
CA HIS A 268 20.51 -1.71 2.33
C HIS A 268 18.98 -1.72 2.48
N ALA A 269 18.44 -2.54 3.40
CA ALA A 269 17.00 -2.64 3.62
C ALA A 269 16.39 -1.31 4.12
N SER A 270 17.09 -0.63 5.04
CA SER A 270 16.65 0.66 5.56
C SER A 270 16.63 1.76 4.50
N LEU A 271 17.67 1.85 3.67
CA LEU A 271 17.72 2.80 2.57
C LEU A 271 16.56 2.58 1.59
N GLY A 272 16.32 1.34 1.15
CA GLY A 272 15.26 1.07 0.20
C GLY A 272 13.87 1.36 0.76
N LYS A 273 13.59 1.04 2.04
CA LYS A 273 12.33 1.43 2.70
C LYS A 273 12.17 2.95 2.71
N ALA A 274 13.16 3.67 3.24
CA ALA A 274 13.11 5.13 3.36
C ALA A 274 12.95 5.81 1.99
N TRP A 275 13.74 5.38 1.01
CA TRP A 275 13.73 5.97 -0.32
C TRP A 275 12.42 5.68 -1.05
N ASN A 276 11.96 4.43 -1.09
CA ASN A 276 10.69 4.08 -1.75
C ASN A 276 9.50 4.80 -1.11
N SER A 277 9.41 4.86 0.23
CA SER A 277 8.30 5.57 0.88
C SER A 277 8.34 7.07 0.63
N ARG A 278 9.53 7.69 0.55
CA ARG A 278 9.68 9.12 0.22
C ARG A 278 9.26 9.40 -1.22
N MET A 279 9.70 8.59 -2.17
CA MET A 279 9.34 8.76 -3.59
C MET A 279 7.84 8.54 -3.81
N ALA A 280 7.26 7.54 -3.17
CA ALA A 280 5.82 7.29 -3.24
C ALA A 280 5.00 8.48 -2.73
N ARG A 281 5.47 9.23 -1.72
CA ARG A 281 4.76 10.42 -1.21
C ARG A 281 4.62 11.49 -2.28
N GLU A 282 5.66 11.68 -3.10
CA GLU A 282 5.57 12.55 -4.26
C GLU A 282 4.59 11.98 -5.30
N VAL A 283 4.66 10.68 -5.60
CA VAL A 283 3.75 10.04 -6.58
C VAL A 283 2.28 10.23 -6.20
N VAL A 284 1.90 9.90 -4.98
CA VAL A 284 0.50 10.03 -4.54
C VAL A 284 0.06 11.49 -4.42
N SER A 285 0.98 12.41 -4.09
CA SER A 285 0.70 13.84 -4.08
C SER A 285 0.36 14.36 -5.48
N LEU A 286 1.18 14.02 -6.48
CA LEU A 286 0.94 14.36 -7.89
C LEU A 286 -0.36 13.71 -8.41
N GLY A 287 -0.57 12.43 -8.08
CA GLY A 287 -1.79 11.73 -8.46
C GLY A 287 -3.04 12.41 -7.89
N ARG A 288 -3.00 12.81 -6.62
CA ARG A 288 -4.14 13.41 -5.93
C ARG A 288 -4.57 14.71 -6.60
N GLU A 289 -3.62 15.57 -7.00
CA GLU A 289 -3.94 16.80 -7.71
C GLU A 289 -4.38 16.58 -9.17
N LEU A 290 -3.90 15.53 -9.85
CA LEU A 290 -4.31 15.20 -11.22
C LEU A 290 -5.80 14.83 -11.34
N LEU A 291 -6.41 14.30 -10.29
CA LEU A 291 -7.86 14.02 -10.24
C LEU A 291 -8.70 15.23 -9.80
N GLY A 292 -8.07 16.31 -9.35
CA GLY A 292 -8.74 17.52 -8.88
C GLY A 292 -9.68 17.25 -7.70
N GLY A 293 -10.95 17.62 -7.85
CA GLY A 293 -11.99 17.41 -6.83
C GLY A 293 -12.26 15.93 -6.53
N ASN A 294 -12.22 15.04 -7.54
CA ASN A 294 -12.40 13.61 -7.28
C ASN A 294 -11.17 12.98 -6.62
N GLY A 295 -10.03 13.68 -6.62
CA GLY A 295 -8.80 13.24 -5.96
C GLY A 295 -8.87 13.23 -4.43
N ILE A 296 -9.96 13.73 -3.82
CA ILE A 296 -10.21 13.62 -2.37
C ILE A 296 -11.24 12.53 -2.01
N LEU A 297 -11.77 11.78 -2.98
CA LEU A 297 -12.76 10.75 -2.74
C LEU A 297 -12.11 9.36 -2.71
N ALA A 298 -12.45 8.55 -1.71
CA ALA A 298 -11.99 7.16 -1.61
C ALA A 298 -12.41 6.33 -2.83
N ASP A 299 -13.55 6.67 -3.46
CA ASP A 299 -14.10 6.01 -4.65
C ASP A 299 -13.17 6.00 -5.86
N PHE A 300 -12.25 6.96 -5.94
CA PHE A 300 -11.30 7.08 -7.05
C PHE A 300 -9.88 6.63 -6.66
N LEU A 301 -9.72 5.80 -5.62
CA LEU A 301 -8.46 5.21 -5.12
C LEU A 301 -7.42 6.20 -4.60
N VAL A 302 -7.12 7.27 -5.34
CA VAL A 302 -5.94 8.11 -5.11
C VAL A 302 -5.99 8.84 -3.76
N ALA A 303 -7.17 9.25 -3.30
CA ALA A 303 -7.33 9.82 -1.95
C ALA A 303 -6.96 8.79 -0.87
N LYS A 304 -7.47 7.57 -1.03
CA LYS A 304 -7.20 6.43 -0.15
C LYS A 304 -5.71 6.11 -0.13
N ALA A 305 -5.10 5.97 -1.32
CA ALA A 305 -3.67 5.72 -1.52
C ALA A 305 -2.79 6.82 -0.91
N PHE A 306 -3.20 8.09 -1.06
CA PHE A 306 -2.52 9.23 -0.47
C PHE A 306 -2.52 9.15 1.06
N CYS A 307 -3.67 8.89 1.67
CA CYS A 307 -3.81 8.76 3.13
C CYS A 307 -3.06 7.53 3.67
N ASP A 308 -3.21 6.37 3.02
CA ASP A 308 -2.64 5.11 3.48
C ASP A 308 -1.10 5.09 3.43
N LEU A 309 -0.50 5.93 2.59
CA LEU A 309 0.95 5.99 2.47
C LEU A 309 1.62 6.65 3.68
N GLU A 310 0.96 7.58 4.35
CA GLU A 310 1.52 8.31 5.50
C GLU A 310 1.84 7.41 6.73
N PRO A 311 0.98 6.47 7.16
CA PRO A 311 1.37 5.50 8.17
C PRO A 311 2.47 4.54 7.68
N ILE A 312 2.49 4.16 6.40
CA ILE A 312 3.55 3.30 5.82
C ILE A 312 4.92 4.01 5.83
N TYR A 313 4.93 5.31 5.56
CA TYR A 313 6.10 6.16 5.67
C TYR A 313 6.65 6.17 7.10
N SER A 314 5.77 6.05 8.09
CA SER A 314 6.07 6.18 9.52
C SER A 314 6.46 4.87 10.21
N TYR A 315 5.70 3.79 10.02
CA TYR A 315 5.95 2.52 10.70
C TYR A 315 7.19 1.81 10.16
N GLU A 316 7.60 0.70 10.81
CA GLU A 316 8.80 -0.07 10.39
C GLU A 316 10.08 0.78 10.36
N GLY A 317 10.14 1.69 11.33
CA GLY A 317 11.10 2.79 11.42
C GLY A 317 10.69 3.96 10.54
N THR A 318 10.70 5.17 11.09
CA THR A 318 10.45 6.38 10.30
C THR A 318 11.49 6.53 9.18
N TYR A 319 11.22 7.41 8.23
CA TYR A 319 12.20 7.80 7.22
C TYR A 319 13.54 8.20 7.85
N ASP A 320 13.50 9.04 8.89
CA ASP A 320 14.70 9.56 9.55
C ASP A 320 15.50 8.45 10.22
N ILE A 321 14.82 7.54 10.95
CA ILE A 321 15.49 6.41 11.61
C ILE A 321 16.14 5.48 10.59
N ASN A 322 15.44 5.14 9.50
CA ASN A 322 16.02 4.30 8.45
C ASN A 322 17.18 5.00 7.73
N SER A 323 17.09 6.32 7.53
CA SER A 323 18.18 7.12 6.97
C SER A 323 19.41 7.10 7.90
N LEU A 324 19.23 7.23 9.21
CA LEU A 324 20.31 7.17 10.20
C LEU A 324 20.90 5.76 10.35
N VAL A 325 20.10 4.70 10.18
CA VAL A 325 20.62 3.31 10.11
C VAL A 325 21.59 3.17 8.94
N THR A 326 21.22 3.68 7.78
CA THR A 326 22.09 3.69 6.59
C THR A 326 23.31 4.57 6.81
N GLY A 327 23.11 5.78 7.34
CA GLY A 327 24.18 6.74 7.64
C GLY A 327 25.24 6.17 8.57
N ARG A 328 24.84 5.46 9.63
CA ARG A 328 25.77 4.75 10.53
C ARG A 328 26.57 3.68 9.78
N GLU A 329 25.93 2.91 8.89
CA GLU A 329 26.60 1.84 8.15
C GLU A 329 27.67 2.39 7.18
N ILE A 330 27.36 3.47 6.46
CA ILE A 330 28.27 4.01 5.44
C ILE A 330 29.38 4.90 6.01
N THR A 331 29.20 5.45 7.21
CA THR A 331 30.19 6.34 7.85
C THR A 331 30.95 5.68 9.00
N GLY A 332 30.43 4.58 9.57
CA GLY A 332 30.90 4.01 10.82
C GLY A 332 30.52 4.81 12.08
N ILE A 333 29.77 5.92 11.95
CA ILE A 333 29.48 6.85 13.05
C ILE A 333 27.97 6.87 13.33
N ALA A 334 27.58 6.51 14.55
CA ALA A 334 26.18 6.54 14.97
C ALA A 334 25.72 7.97 15.30
N SER A 335 24.55 8.38 14.77
CA SER A 335 24.00 9.74 14.94
C SER A 335 22.53 9.76 15.39
N PHE A 336 22.14 8.83 16.27
CA PHE A 336 20.76 8.73 16.78
C PHE A 336 20.50 9.55 18.04
N LYS A 337 21.50 9.65 18.91
CA LYS A 337 21.34 10.24 20.25
C LYS A 337 21.62 11.74 20.23
N PRO A 338 20.88 12.55 21.01
CA PRO A 338 21.18 13.97 21.16
C PRO A 338 22.50 14.19 21.89
N ALA A 339 23.14 15.33 21.62
CA ALA A 339 24.43 15.72 22.21
C ALA A 339 24.41 15.74 23.76
N ALA A 340 23.28 16.07 24.38
CA ALA A 340 23.13 16.11 25.84
C ALA A 340 23.39 14.75 26.52
N LEU A 341 23.03 13.63 25.87
CA LEU A 341 23.24 12.27 26.40
C LEU A 341 24.67 11.75 26.16
N ALA A 342 25.42 12.36 25.22
CA ALA A 342 26.82 12.01 25.00
C ALA A 342 27.74 12.57 26.11
N LYS A 343 27.38 13.73 26.68
CA LYS A 343 28.14 14.38 27.77
C LYS A 343 28.00 13.71 29.13
N ALA A 344 26.95 12.91 29.36
CA ALA A 344 26.72 12.21 30.62
C ALA A 344 27.51 10.89 30.76
N ARG A 345 28.38 10.56 29.80
CA ARG A 345 29.21 9.34 29.79
C ARG A 345 30.73 9.61 29.81
N LEU A 346 31.13 10.85 30.04
CA LEU A 346 32.49 11.27 30.36
C LEU A 346 32.55 11.64 31.84
#